data_AF-A0A817A609-F1
#
_entry.id   AF-A0A817A609-F1
#
_cell.length_a   1.000
_cell.length_b   1.000
_cell.length_c   1.000
_cell.angle_alpha   90.00
_cell.angle_beta   90.00
_cell.angle_gamma   90.00
#
_symmetry.space_group_name_H-M   'P 1'
#
loop_
_entity.id
_entity.type
_entity.pdbx_description
1 polymer ?
#
loop_
_entity_poly.entity_id
_entity_poly.type
_entity_poly.pdbx_seq_one_letter_code
_entity_poly.pdbx_strand_id
1 'polypeptide(L)' 'MIDRLLANNSKTYWVSDFVKEKRFANWLRDARDWAISRNRYWGNSMPLWISDDGHEVVCVGSIEELKCLTH' A
#
# COMPACT_ATOMS: atom_id res chain seq x y z
N MET A 1 11.18 4.51 -6.98
CA MET A 1 10.10 4.71 -5.97
C MET A 1 10.65 5.32 -4.68
N ILE A 2 11.73 4.75 -4.12
CA ILE A 2 12.41 5.27 -2.92
C ILE A 2 12.78 6.75 -3.06
N ASP A 3 13.33 7.19 -4.20
CA ASP A 3 13.69 8.59 -4.43
C ASP A 3 12.51 9.55 -4.32
N ARG A 4 11.32 9.12 -4.80
CA ARG A 4 10.09 9.92 -4.71
C ARG A 4 9.61 10.05 -3.26
N LEU A 5 9.76 8.99 -2.47
CA LEU A 5 9.42 9.02 -1.04
C LEU A 5 10.38 9.95 -0.27
N LEU A 6 11.68 9.89 -0.56
CA LEU A 6 12.68 10.78 0.04
C LEU A 6 12.46 12.25 -0.34
N ALA A 7 12.18 12.53 -1.61
CA ALA A 7 11.91 13.89 -2.11
C ALA A 7 10.61 14.48 -1.54
N ASN A 8 9.61 13.64 -1.25
CA ASN A 8 8.41 14.10 -0.56
C ASN A 8 8.66 14.30 0.93
N ASN A 9 9.42 13.41 1.57
CA ASN A 9 9.80 13.56 2.98
C ASN A 9 10.58 14.86 3.22
N SER A 10 11.46 15.30 2.30
CA SER A 10 12.20 16.55 2.45
C SER A 10 11.32 17.82 2.40
N LYS A 11 10.14 17.74 1.77
CA LYS A 11 9.18 18.86 1.69
C LYS A 11 8.28 18.97 2.92
N THR A 12 8.30 17.97 3.80
CA THR A 12 7.45 17.93 4.99
C THR A 12 8.13 18.59 6.18
N TYR A 13 7.33 19.20 7.05
CA TYR A 13 7.79 19.77 8.31
C TYR A 13 7.65 18.74 9.45
N TRP A 14 8.73 18.53 10.19
CA TRP A 14 8.80 17.58 11.30
C TRP A 14 9.44 18.26 12.50
N VAL A 15 8.93 17.94 13.70
CA VAL A 15 9.59 18.28 14.95
C VAL A 15 10.08 16.99 15.59
N SER A 16 11.39 16.73 15.75
CA SER A 16 12.58 17.50 15.35
C SER A 16 13.16 17.07 13.99
N ASP A 17 13.99 17.93 13.37
CA ASP A 17 14.62 17.66 12.08
C ASP A 17 15.50 16.39 12.05
N PHE A 18 16.11 16.05 13.19
CA PHE A 18 16.93 14.83 13.29
C PHE A 18 16.10 13.56 12.98
N VAL A 19 14.84 13.52 13.37
CA VAL A 19 13.96 12.37 13.11
C VAL A 19 13.68 12.25 11.61
N LYS A 20 13.40 13.37 10.95
CA LYS A 20 13.13 13.44 9.50
C LYS A 20 14.35 13.01 8.69
N GLU A 21 15.51 13.62 8.96
CA GLU A 21 16.70 13.50 8.11
C GLU A 21 17.54 12.26 8.40
N LYS A 22 17.51 11.76 9.64
CA LYS A 22 18.30 10.60 10.03
C LYS A 22 17.41 9.37 10.16
N ARG A 23 16.48 9.36 11.11
CA ARG A 23 15.73 8.12 11.42
C ARG A 23 14.84 7.68 10.25
N PHE A 24 13.92 8.55 9.84
CA PHE A 24 12.91 8.18 8.85
C PHE A 24 13.48 8.16 7.43
N ALA A 25 14.33 9.14 7.06
CA ALA A 25 14.99 9.12 5.75
C ALA A 25 15.93 7.91 5.57
N ASN A 26 16.68 7.48 6.60
CA ASN A 26 17.48 6.26 6.48
C ASN A 26 16.58 5.02 6.36
N TRP A 27 15.48 4.94 7.13
CA TRP A 27 14.52 3.84 7.00
C TRP A 27 13.91 3.78 5.59
N LEU A 28 13.54 4.92 4.99
CA LEU A 28 13.03 4.98 3.62
C LEU A 28 14.07 4.54 2.58
N ARG A 29 15.37 4.83 2.81
CA ARG A 29 16.45 4.46 1.89
C ARG A 29 16.64 2.95 1.80
N ASP A 30 16.43 2.25 2.92
CA ASP A 30 16.59 0.80 3.04
C ASP A 30 15.24 0.05 2.97
N ALA A 31 14.16 0.74 2.63
CA ALA A 31 12.82 0.18 2.60
C ALA A 31 12.71 -0.93 1.54
N ARG A 32 12.22 -2.09 1.97
CA ARG A 32 11.91 -3.24 1.11
C ARG A 32 10.42 -3.25 0.74
N ASP A 33 10.04 -4.20 -0.10
CA ASP A 33 8.64 -4.41 -0.48
C ASP A 33 7.75 -4.61 0.74
N TRP A 34 6.61 -3.92 0.72
CA TRP A 34 5.65 -3.99 1.79
C TRP A 34 4.72 -5.19 1.60
N ALA A 35 4.91 -6.23 2.40
CA ALA A 35 3.96 -7.33 2.47
C ALA A 35 2.65 -6.84 3.10
N ILE A 36 1.60 -6.71 2.29
CA ILE A 36 0.28 -6.21 2.73
C ILE A 36 -0.73 -7.32 3.04
N SER A 37 -0.60 -8.52 2.47
CA SER A 37 -1.54 -9.62 2.69
C SER A 37 -1.41 -10.26 4.07
N ARG A 38 -2.53 -10.62 4.69
CA ARG A 38 -2.56 -11.21 6.05
C ARG A 38 -3.63 -12.29 6.15
N ASN A 39 -3.28 -13.42 6.76
CA ASN A 39 -4.22 -14.50 7.07
C ASN A 39 -4.92 -14.21 8.40
N ARG A 40 -5.99 -13.40 8.37
CA ARG A 40 -6.77 -12.96 9.55
C ARG A 40 -8.25 -12.89 9.21
N TYR A 41 -9.10 -13.11 10.22
CA TYR A 41 -10.56 -13.06 10.07
C TYR A 41 -11.16 -11.65 10.24
N TRP A 42 -10.55 -10.80 11.08
CA TRP A 42 -11.04 -9.45 11.36
C TRP A 42 -10.07 -8.41 10.80
N GLY A 43 -10.51 -7.66 9.80
CA GLY A 43 -9.73 -6.64 9.12
C GLY A 43 -10.42 -6.18 7.83
N ASN A 44 -9.78 -5.26 7.11
CA ASN A 44 -10.22 -4.89 5.78
C ASN A 44 -9.85 -6.00 4.79
N SER A 45 -10.85 -6.55 4.09
CA SER A 45 -10.65 -7.59 3.08
C SER A 45 -9.94 -7.02 1.86
N MET A 46 -8.94 -7.73 1.34
CA MET A 46 -8.33 -7.39 0.06
C MET A 46 -9.39 -7.54 -1.05
N PRO A 47 -9.66 -6.50 -1.86
CA PRO A 47 -10.72 -6.52 -2.84
C PRO A 47 -10.25 -7.17 -4.16
N LEU A 48 -9.73 -8.39 -4.06
CA LEU A 48 -9.29 -9.18 -5.22
C LEU A 48 -10.22 -10.37 -5.40
N TRP A 49 -10.68 -10.54 -6.64
CA TRP A 49 -11.39 -11.73 -7.11
C TRP A 49 -10.52 -12.41 -8.14
N ILE A 50 -10.45 -13.73 -8.08
CA ILE A 50 -9.62 -14.57 -8.95
C ILE A 50 -10.52 -15.65 -9.54
N SER A 51 -10.39 -15.92 -10.84
CA SER A 51 -11.07 -17.04 -11.48
C SER A 51 -10.59 -18.38 -10.93
N ASP A 52 -11.42 -19.43 -11.04
CA ASP A 52 -11.06 -20.77 -10.53
C ASP A 52 -9.79 -21.35 -11.19
N ASP A 53 -9.51 -20.95 -12.43
CA ASP A 53 -8.30 -21.33 -13.18
C ASP A 53 -7.09 -20.42 -12.91
N GLY A 54 -7.27 -19.32 -12.17
CA GLY A 54 -6.23 -18.37 -11.81
C GLY A 54 -5.74 -17.47 -12.95
N HIS A 55 -6.39 -17.50 -14.12
CA HIS A 55 -5.97 -16.69 -15.27
C HIS A 55 -6.48 -15.25 -15.22
N GLU A 56 -7.59 -15.01 -14.54
CA GLU A 56 -8.16 -13.68 -14.39
C GLU A 56 -8.09 -13.22 -12.93
N VAL A 57 -7.63 -11.98 -12.73
CA VAL A 57 -7.58 -11.32 -11.43
C VAL A 57 -8.18 -9.93 -11.58
N VAL A 58 -9.26 -9.68 -10.84
CA VAL A 58 -9.96 -8.38 -10.84
C VAL A 58 -9.79 -7.71 -9.48
N CYS A 59 -9.31 -6.47 -9.49
CA CYS A 59 -9.20 -5.62 -8.30
C CYS A 59 -10.37 -4.64 -8.27
N VAL A 60 -11.37 -4.93 -7.45
CA VAL A 60 -12.59 -4.12 -7.38
C VAL A 60 -12.34 -2.87 -6.51
N GLY A 61 -12.51 -1.69 -7.10
CA GLY A 61 -12.23 -0.41 -6.47
C GLY A 61 -13.40 0.18 -5.67
N SER A 62 -14.63 -0.31 -5.85
CA SER A 62 -15.80 0.21 -5.15
C SER A 62 -16.92 -0.80 -4.95
N ILE A 63 -17.81 -0.51 -3.98
CA ILE A 63 -19.03 -1.31 -3.76
C ILE A 63 -19.93 -1.29 -5.00
N GLU A 64 -19.99 -0.16 -5.72
CA GLU A 64 -20.82 -0.04 -6.91
C GLU A 64 -20.30 -0.91 -8.06
N GLU A 65 -18.98 -0.89 -8.29
CA GLU A 65 -18.33 -1.80 -9.23
C GLU A 65 -18.59 -3.27 -8.87
N LEU A 66 -18.52 -3.62 -7.58
CA LEU A 66 -18.84 -4.98 -7.13
C LEU A 66 -20.28 -5.38 -7.49
N LYS A 67 -21.25 -4.49 -7.32
CA LYS A 67 -22.65 -4.76 -7.69
C LYS A 67 -22.79 -4.97 -9.19
N CYS A 68 -22.17 -4.13 -10.01
CA CYS A 68 -22.23 -4.25 -11.47
C CYS A 68 -21.62 -5.56 -11.99
N LEU A 69 -20.57 -6.09 -11.33
CA LEU A 69 -19.92 -7.34 -11.71
C LEU A 69 -20.68 -8.60 -11.23
N THR A 70 -21.65 -8.43 -10.33
CA THR A 70 -22.40 -9.54 -9.71
C THR A 70 -23.87 -9.61 -10.13
N HIS A 71 -24.32 -8.65 -10.94
CA HIS A 71 -25.66 -8.62 -11.55
C HIS A 71 -25.57 -8.94 -13.04
#